data_AF-A0A183GC53-F1
#
_entry.id   AF-A0A183GC53-F1
#
_cell.length_a   1.000
_cell.length_b   1.000
_cell.length_c   1.000
_cell.angle_alpha   90.00
_cell.angle_beta   90.00
_cell.angle_gamma   90.00
#
_symmetry.space_group_name_H-M   'P 1'
#
loop_
_entity.id
_entity.type
_entity.pdbx_description
1 polymer ?
#
loop_
_entity_poly.entity_id
_entity_poly.type
_entity_poly.pdbx_seq_one_letter_code
_entity_poly.pdbx_strand_id
1 'polypeptide(L)' 'MTTIHPKIGTKDPEVEPLRTLREFRLAPEGPMRDDCKDNPVFGVDAGIITPGFIHVGQTVYVRYKTAYLKDTPFYAP' A
#
# COMPACT_ATOMS: atom_id res chain seq x y z
N MET A 1 -0.81 -8.67 -9.58
CA MET A 1 -0.06 -9.94 -9.66
C MET A 1 1.41 -9.62 -9.55
N THR A 2 2.06 -9.98 -8.44
CA THR A 2 3.50 -9.74 -8.20
C THR A 2 4.38 -10.93 -8.56
N THR A 3 3.79 -12.10 -8.81
CA THR A 3 4.49 -13.39 -9.02
C THR A 3 4.79 -13.71 -10.48
N ILE A 4 4.47 -12.80 -11.40
CA ILE A 4 4.74 -12.98 -12.83
C ILE A 4 6.01 -12.21 -13.16
N HIS A 5 6.98 -12.90 -13.76
CA HIS A 5 8.21 -12.26 -14.19
C HIS A 5 7.94 -11.32 -15.39
N PRO A 6 8.26 -10.02 -15.30
CA PRO A 6 7.80 -9.03 -16.27
C PRO A 6 8.40 -9.19 -17.68
N LYS A 7 9.60 -9.79 -17.81
CA LYS A 7 10.24 -9.97 -19.13
C LYS A 7 9.82 -11.23 -19.88
N ILE A 8 9.43 -12.28 -19.17
CA ILE A 8 9.19 -13.62 -19.74
C ILE A 8 7.72 -14.05 -19.61
N GLY A 9 6.92 -13.34 -18.80
CA GLY A 9 5.49 -13.60 -18.66
C GLY A 9 5.15 -14.88 -17.90
N THR A 10 6.13 -15.60 -17.36
CA THR A 10 5.90 -16.82 -16.59
C THR A 10 5.65 -16.50 -15.13
N LYS A 11 4.68 -17.19 -14.54
CA LYS A 11 4.43 -17.17 -13.10
C LYS A 11 5.48 -18.01 -12.38
N ASP A 12 6.00 -17.50 -11.27
CA ASP A 12 6.91 -18.23 -10.40
C ASP A 12 6.19 -19.44 -9.75
N PRO A 13 6.75 -20.67 -9.86
CA PRO A 13 6.12 -21.88 -9.35
C PRO A 13 6.07 -21.93 -7.81
N GLU A 14 7.06 -21.30 -7.15
CA GLU A 14 7.12 -21.16 -5.69
C GLU A 14 6.27 -19.98 -5.18
N VAL A 15 5.60 -19.28 -6.11
CA VAL A 15 4.72 -18.14 -5.81
C VAL A 15 5.50 -16.98 -5.19
N GLU A 16 6.80 -16.89 -5.47
CA GLU A 16 7.60 -15.75 -5.04
C GLU A 16 7.30 -14.50 -5.89
N PRO A 17 7.37 -13.29 -5.31
CA PRO A 17 7.80 -12.96 -3.94
C PRO A 17 6.65 -13.02 -2.89
N LEU A 18 5.46 -13.49 -3.27
CA LEU A 18 4.27 -13.39 -2.43
C LEU A 18 4.36 -14.26 -1.17
N ARG A 19 5.00 -15.44 -1.25
CA ARG A 19 5.26 -16.29 -0.09
C ARG A 19 6.12 -15.54 0.94
N THR A 20 7.27 -15.01 0.51
CA THR A 20 8.16 -14.23 1.39
C THR A 20 7.44 -13.02 2.00
N LEU A 21 6.63 -12.29 1.22
CA LEU A 21 5.87 -11.15 1.75
C LEU A 21 4.88 -11.54 2.87
N ARG A 22 4.26 -12.71 2.80
CA ARG A 22 3.34 -13.19 3.85
C ARG A 22 4.04 -13.49 5.16
N GLU A 23 5.35 -13.69 5.18
CA GLU A 23 6.08 -14.00 6.42
C GLU A 23 6.23 -12.78 7.34
N PHE A 24 6.34 -11.58 6.76
CA PHE A 24 6.69 -10.38 7.54
C PHE A 24 5.86 -9.12 7.24
N ARG A 25 4.93 -9.17 6.27
CA ARG A 25 4.09 -8.02 5.86
C ARG A 25 2.60 -8.23 6.08
N LEU A 26 2.21 -9.20 6.90
CA LEU A 26 0.80 -9.33 7.31
C LEU A 26 0.39 -8.13 8.16
N ALA A 27 -0.89 -7.76 8.04
CA ALA A 27 -1.47 -6.75 8.91
C ALA A 27 -1.37 -7.19 10.39
N PRO A 28 -1.03 -6.28 11.31
CA PRO A 28 -1.10 -6.58 12.74
C PRO A 28 -2.54 -6.86 13.14
N GLU A 29 -2.72 -7.63 14.21
CA GLU A 29 -4.04 -7.95 14.76
C GLU A 29 -4.89 -6.69 14.98
N GLY A 30 -6.18 -6.78 14.64
CA GLY A 30 -7.13 -5.68 14.70
C GLY A 30 -7.88 -5.46 13.37
N PRO A 31 -8.60 -4.33 13.23
CA PRO A 31 -9.50 -4.10 12.09
C PRO A 31 -8.84 -4.25 10.71
N MET A 32 -7.57 -3.84 10.58
CA MET A 32 -6.83 -3.97 9.33
C MET A 32 -6.54 -5.42 8.95
N ARG A 33 -6.39 -6.32 9.95
CA ARG A 33 -6.22 -7.76 9.72
C ARG A 33 -7.52 -8.43 9.30
N ASP A 34 -8.67 -7.98 9.78
CA ASP A 34 -9.96 -8.52 9.35
C ASP A 34 -10.23 -8.23 7.86
N ASP A 35 -9.84 -7.04 7.40
CA ASP A 35 -9.97 -6.61 6.01
C ASP A 35 -8.90 -7.25 5.10
N CYS A 36 -7.64 -7.20 5.50
CA CYS A 36 -6.51 -7.66 4.66
C CYS A 36 -6.30 -9.18 4.74
N LYS A 37 -6.72 -9.83 5.84
CA LYS A 37 -6.53 -11.26 6.11
C LYS A 37 -5.07 -11.67 5.94
N ASP A 38 -4.82 -12.69 5.13
CA ASP A 38 -3.48 -13.21 4.82
C ASP A 38 -2.86 -12.55 3.57
N ASN A 39 -3.42 -11.42 3.12
CA ASN A 39 -2.81 -10.62 2.06
C ASN A 39 -1.76 -9.70 2.66
N PRO A 40 -0.49 -9.81 2.24
CA PRO A 40 0.56 -8.96 2.76
C PRO A 40 0.42 -7.53 2.25
N VAL A 41 0.65 -6.56 3.13
CA VAL A 41 0.58 -5.13 2.82
C VAL A 41 1.88 -4.70 2.15
N PHE A 42 1.83 -4.36 0.86
CA PHE A 42 3.00 -3.90 0.11
C PHE A 42 2.62 -2.74 -0.85
N GLY A 43 2.57 -1.54 -0.30
CA GLY A 43 2.16 -0.33 -1.00
C GLY A 43 1.24 0.53 -0.15
N VAL A 44 0.84 1.68 -0.69
CA VAL A 44 -0.15 2.58 -0.10
C VAL A 44 -1.03 3.12 -1.22
N ASP A 45 -2.34 3.05 -1.05
CA ASP A 45 -3.28 3.73 -1.94
C ASP A 45 -3.36 5.20 -1.56
N ALA A 46 -3.11 6.08 -2.53
CA ALA A 46 -3.13 7.52 -2.34
C ALA A 46 -4.10 8.20 -3.32
N GLY A 47 -4.89 9.15 -2.80
CA GLY A 47 -5.75 10.01 -3.60
C GLY A 47 -5.11 11.35 -3.94
N ILE A 48 -5.55 11.98 -5.03
CA ILE A 48 -5.10 13.32 -5.42
C ILE A 48 -5.93 14.37 -4.67
N ILE A 49 -5.27 15.21 -3.87
CA ILE A 49 -5.90 16.37 -3.22
C ILE A 49 -5.80 17.61 -4.10
N THR A 50 -4.66 17.81 -4.76
CA THR A 50 -4.40 18.94 -5.65
C THR A 50 -3.65 18.44 -6.88
N PRO A 51 -4.15 18.68 -8.10
CA PRO A 51 -3.48 18.26 -9.33
C PRO A 51 -2.23 19.09 -9.60
N GLY A 52 -1.25 18.50 -10.29
CA GLY A 52 -0.01 19.17 -10.66
C GLY A 52 1.00 18.20 -11.28
N PHE A 53 2.16 18.74 -11.68
CA PHE A 53 3.27 17.97 -12.24
C PHE A 53 4.29 17.60 -11.16
N ILE A 54 4.79 16.37 -11.22
CA ILE A 54 5.85 15.85 -10.36
C ILE A 54 6.98 15.29 -11.22
N HIS A 55 8.21 15.36 -10.71
CA HIS A 55 9.39 14.92 -11.44
C HIS A 55 10.26 13.99 -10.58
N VAL A 56 11.00 13.09 -11.23
CA VAL A 56 11.98 12.25 -10.55
C VAL A 56 13.05 13.13 -9.90
N GLY A 57 13.35 12.86 -8.63
CA GLY A 57 14.31 13.65 -7.84
C GLY A 57 13.70 14.83 -7.07
N GLN A 58 12.41 15.11 -7.25
CA GLN A 58 11.73 16.15 -6.48
C GLN A 58 11.58 15.76 -5.00
N THR A 59 11.80 16.71 -4.10
CA THR A 59 11.64 16.50 -2.65
C THR A 59 10.20 16.19 -2.30
N VAL A 60 10.00 15.12 -1.53
CA VAL A 60 8.68 14.71 -1.01
C VAL A 60 8.55 15.16 0.44
N TYR A 61 7.50 15.92 0.73
CA TYR A 61 7.13 16.30 2.10
C TYR A 61 5.98 15.43 2.59
N VAL A 62 6.18 14.74 3.72
CA VAL A 62 5.18 13.85 4.32
C VAL A 62 4.60 14.51 5.57
N ARG A 63 3.29 14.38 5.78
CA ARG A 63 2.59 14.87 6.97
C ARG A 63 1.68 13.77 7.51
N TYR A 64 1.72 13.54 8.82
CA TYR A 64 0.82 12.59 9.49
C TYR A 64 -0.60 13.16 9.58
N LYS A 65 -1.58 12.29 9.35
CA LYS A 65 -3.01 12.64 9.32
C LYS A 65 -3.54 13.14 10.67
N THR A 66 -3.02 12.63 11.77
CA THR A 66 -3.50 12.90 13.14
C THR A 66 -3.32 14.33 13.62
N ALA A 67 -2.39 15.11 13.06
CA ALA A 67 -2.18 16.50 13.49
C ALA A 67 -3.20 17.49 12.89
N TYR A 68 -3.91 17.13 11.82
CA TYR A 68 -4.81 18.03 11.08
C TYR A 68 -5.92 17.27 10.35
N LEU A 69 -6.65 16.39 11.06
CA LEU A 69 -7.93 15.87 10.56
C LEU A 69 -8.83 17.06 10.25
N LYS A 70 -9.01 17.37 8.97
CA LYS A 70 -10.07 18.28 8.55
C LYS A 70 -11.38 17.58 8.80
N ASP A 71 -12.32 18.30 9.40
CA ASP A 71 -13.70 17.84 9.51
C ASP A 71 -14.20 17.62 8.08
N THR A 72 -14.37 16.35 7.72
CA THR A 72 -14.77 15.93 6.37
C THR A 72 -15.84 14.87 6.53
N PRO A 73 -16.85 14.83 5.65
CA PRO A 73 -17.97 13.88 5.76
C PRO A 73 -17.54 12.41 5.67
N PHE A 74 -16.29 12.14 5.30
CA PHE A 74 -15.70 10.79 5.21
C PHE A 74 -15.04 10.33 6.51
N TYR A 75 -14.77 11.25 7.44
CA TYR A 75 -14.17 10.98 8.74
C TYR A 75 -14.94 11.79 9.80
N ALA A 76 -16.15 11.34 10.12
CA ALA A 76 -16.88 11.77 11.32
C ALA A 76 -16.43 10.92 12.53
N PRO A 77 -16.54 11.42 13.77
CA PRO A 77 -16.20 10.68 14.99
C PRO A 77 -16.99 9.37 15.15
#